data_AF-A0A955DF88-F1
#
_entry.id   AF-A0A955DF88-F1
#
_cell.length_a   1.000
_cell.length_b   1.000
_cell.length_c   1.000
_cell.angle_alpha   90.00
_cell.angle_beta   90.00
_cell.angle_gamma   90.00
#
_symmetry.space_group_name_H-M   'P 1'
#
loop_
_entity.id
_entity.type
_entity.pdbx_description
1 polymer ?
#
loop_
_entity_poly.entity_id
_entity_poly.type
_entity_poly.pdbx_seq_one_letter_code
_entity_poly.pdbx_strand_id
1 'polypeptide(L)'
;MLIILNFLIIAITLLIAYWWANQGFFSAMLHLICVIAAGTITLAFWEPLNMLLMRGTWFDDYAPGFSFLGLFSVSLLVFRVISDQTVRANVELPNWANMAFGGASGAAAGILTTGLFLIGSGFMPSTTALMGYTGKARVNGGGVELNANLWLPTHLWTEKFYDLLSVGSMYPDFTGTPLRVYYPELYTQSSSLIRDSYQEGKGKQSLLPDAMQVLSVVRTDARIGILVEFDAKAFDYGEQLTLSSAQIRLIGTPRSRNGNPPVVHPDQWSQNTKDRGILTFKFDDLTHYITSVPGTERTRAFIEFPVGAGRDQMPADSMPRFIQVRGTRFRLDNVEDGTASALAGIRRTLRAGSAPPRDIVAADPSKPMLSDDDIFFGNDIRGMVTGKNTIPGTIEAIKKGDRYFLGDGDAVFMPGDRPSRPLRITGVYEPTGTRLVQLNVSRNATADVNDPAFRQSLGDDARPMLVDSEGNTYSPIGFHEMIGGSGREVRVYINSSDRIRSLDELPAQPSSGVNTLTLMFHVTEGATIVGFRVGSEWVANANLLVKPKG
;
A
#
# COMPACT_ATOMS: atom_id res chain seq x y z
N MET A 1 -17.07 17.64 -14.44
CA MET A 1 -17.33 16.36 -13.73
C MET A 1 -17.80 16.59 -12.28
N LEU A 2 -17.20 17.51 -11.51
CA LEU A 2 -17.66 17.83 -10.14
C LEU A 2 -19.13 18.26 -10.05
N ILE A 3 -19.62 19.03 -11.03
CA ILE A 3 -21.04 19.43 -11.14
C ILE A 3 -21.94 18.18 -11.26
N ILE A 4 -21.53 17.19 -12.06
CA ILE A 4 -22.28 15.94 -12.25
C ILE A 4 -22.35 15.16 -10.93
N LEU A 5 -21.24 15.06 -10.20
CA LEU A 5 -21.23 14.40 -8.89
C LEU A 5 -22.18 15.08 -7.90
N ASN A 6 -22.20 16.41 -7.85
CA ASN A 6 -23.12 17.15 -6.98
C ASN A 6 -24.59 16.88 -7.33
N PHE A 7 -24.94 16.92 -8.62
CA PHE A 7 -26.29 16.57 -9.06
C PHE A 7 -26.66 15.13 -8.71
N LEU A 8 -25.73 14.19 -8.87
CA LEU A 8 -25.96 12.79 -8.53
C LEU A 8 -26.20 12.60 -7.03
N ILE A 9 -25.40 13.24 -6.17
CA ILE A 9 -25.56 13.18 -4.70
C ILE A 9 -26.93 13.74 -4.29
N ILE A 10 -27.32 14.90 -4.83
CA ILE A 10 -28.61 15.54 -4.54
C ILE A 10 -29.75 14.66 -5.06
N ALA A 11 -29.66 14.16 -6.29
CA ALA A 11 -30.68 13.32 -6.90
C ALA A 11 -30.91 12.01 -6.12
N ILE A 12 -29.84 11.32 -5.71
CA ILE A 12 -29.95 10.10 -4.90
C ILE A 12 -30.56 10.41 -3.53
N THR A 13 -30.10 11.48 -2.86
CA THR A 13 -30.63 11.86 -1.55
C THR A 13 -32.13 12.19 -1.62
N LEU A 14 -32.54 12.95 -2.64
CA LEU A 14 -33.94 13.31 -2.87
C LEU A 14 -34.79 12.10 -3.28
N LEU A 15 -34.24 11.17 -4.07
CA LEU A 15 -34.94 9.94 -4.46
C LEU A 15 -35.24 9.08 -3.23
N ILE A 16 -34.27 8.92 -2.32
CA ILE A 16 -34.47 8.20 -1.05
C ILE A 16 -35.51 8.92 -0.20
N ALA A 17 -35.41 10.25 -0.06
CA ALA A 17 -36.37 11.05 0.69
C ALA A 17 -37.80 10.92 0.15
N TYR A 18 -37.95 11.01 -1.18
CA TYR A 18 -39.23 10.88 -1.87
C TYR A 18 -39.83 9.47 -1.71
N TRP A 19 -39.02 8.43 -1.88
CA TRP A 19 -39.47 7.04 -1.71
C TRP A 19 -40.04 6.81 -0.32
N TRP A 20 -39.35 7.28 0.72
CA TRP A 20 -39.78 7.12 2.10
C TRP A 20 -40.92 8.05 2.52
N ALA A 21 -41.04 9.23 1.90
CA ALA A 21 -42.22 10.09 2.08
C ALA A 21 -43.52 9.38 1.68
N ASN A 22 -43.47 8.54 0.64
CA ASN A 22 -44.62 7.80 0.14
C ASN A 22 -44.96 6.54 0.98
N GLN A 23 -43.98 5.98 1.71
CA GLN A 23 -44.16 4.78 2.54
C GLN A 23 -44.71 5.09 3.96
N GLY A 24 -44.75 6.37 4.33
CA GLY A 24 -45.21 6.85 5.64
C GLY A 24 -44.10 6.99 6.69
N PHE A 25 -44.37 7.81 7.71
CA PHE A 25 -43.36 8.24 8.68
C PHE A 25 -42.74 7.09 9.47
N PHE A 26 -43.56 6.20 10.01
CA PHE A 26 -43.07 5.13 10.88
C PHE A 26 -42.14 4.16 10.14
N SER A 27 -42.48 3.81 8.90
CA SER A 27 -41.61 3.00 8.03
C SER A 27 -40.28 3.70 7.70
N ALA A 28 -40.33 5.01 7.39
CA ALA A 28 -39.14 5.83 7.12
C ALA A 28 -38.23 5.96 8.35
N MET A 29 -38.81 6.12 9.54
CA MET A 29 -38.08 6.20 10.81
C MET A 29 -37.39 4.88 11.14
N LEU A 30 -38.07 3.75 10.96
CA LEU A 30 -37.46 2.42 11.14
C LEU A 30 -36.29 2.21 10.17
N HIS A 31 -36.45 2.64 8.92
CA HIS A 31 -35.35 2.57 7.95
C HIS A 31 -34.17 3.45 8.37
N LEU A 32 -34.41 4.68 8.84
CA LEU A 32 -33.36 5.54 9.38
C LEU A 32 -32.60 4.88 10.54
N ILE A 33 -33.31 4.24 11.48
CA ILE A 33 -32.68 3.49 12.57
C ILE A 33 -31.82 2.35 12.03
N CYS A 34 -32.30 1.60 11.03
CA CYS A 34 -31.52 0.54 10.37
C CYS A 34 -30.24 1.09 9.73
N VAL A 35 -30.30 2.24 9.06
CA VAL A 35 -29.14 2.90 8.45
C VAL A 35 -28.12 3.32 9.52
N ILE A 36 -28.58 3.90 10.64
CA ILE A 36 -27.72 4.30 11.77
C ILE A 36 -27.02 3.07 12.38
N ALA A 37 -27.78 1.99 12.63
CA ALA A 37 -27.23 0.76 13.19
C ALA A 37 -26.23 0.09 12.22
N ALA A 38 -26.59 0.00 10.93
CA ALA A 38 -25.73 -0.56 9.90
C ALA A 38 -24.41 0.22 9.77
N GLY A 39 -24.46 1.55 9.70
CA GLY A 39 -23.25 2.36 9.61
C GLY A 39 -22.38 2.29 10.87
N THR A 40 -22.98 2.12 12.05
CA THR A 40 -22.24 1.90 13.30
C THR A 40 -21.46 0.58 13.24
N ILE A 41 -22.08 -0.50 12.78
CA ILE A 41 -21.40 -1.79 12.56
C ILE A 41 -20.30 -1.65 11.52
N THR A 42 -20.58 -0.98 10.39
CA THR A 42 -19.58 -0.73 9.35
C THR A 42 -18.35 -0.06 9.93
N LEU A 43 -18.51 1.04 10.65
CA LEU A 43 -17.39 1.79 11.21
C LEU A 43 -16.65 1.02 12.31
N ALA A 44 -17.30 0.10 13.01
CA ALA A 44 -16.68 -0.73 14.03
C ALA A 44 -15.85 -1.89 13.44
N PHE A 45 -16.30 -2.52 12.35
CA PHE A 45 -15.70 -3.78 11.85
C PHE A 45 -15.04 -3.69 10.47
N TRP A 46 -15.10 -2.55 9.76
CA TRP A 46 -14.51 -2.46 8.42
C TRP A 46 -13.00 -2.65 8.42
N GLU A 47 -12.26 -2.10 9.39
CA GLU A 47 -10.79 -2.19 9.43
C GLU A 47 -10.31 -3.62 9.74
N PRO A 48 -10.84 -4.34 10.76
CA PRO A 48 -10.51 -5.75 10.94
C PRO A 48 -10.83 -6.61 9.71
N LEU A 49 -11.97 -6.35 9.06
CA LEU A 49 -12.34 -7.05 7.83
C LEU A 49 -11.38 -6.73 6.68
N ASN A 50 -10.97 -5.47 6.54
CA ASN A 50 -9.97 -5.04 5.57
C ASN A 50 -8.63 -5.78 5.78
N MET A 51 -8.15 -5.84 7.03
CA MET A 51 -6.91 -6.55 7.37
C MET A 51 -6.98 -8.04 7.05
N LEU A 52 -8.15 -8.67 7.18
CA LEU A 52 -8.35 -10.09 6.81
C LEU A 52 -8.35 -10.32 5.28
N LEU A 53 -8.81 -9.33 4.52
CA LEU A 53 -8.88 -9.38 3.06
C LEU A 53 -7.55 -9.07 2.39
N MET A 54 -6.71 -8.24 3.02
CA MET A 54 -5.35 -7.97 2.56
C MET A 54 -4.48 -9.20 2.68
N ARG A 55 -4.00 -9.72 1.54
CA ARG A 55 -3.21 -10.96 1.47
C ARG A 55 -1.94 -10.82 0.64
N GLY A 56 -1.56 -9.61 0.24
CA GLY A 56 -0.46 -9.39 -0.70
C GLY A 56 -0.86 -9.61 -2.15
N THR A 57 -2.16 -9.53 -2.47
CA THR A 57 -2.68 -9.82 -3.82
C THR A 57 -3.12 -8.55 -4.52
N TRP A 58 -3.46 -8.65 -5.82
CA TRP A 58 -4.01 -7.53 -6.60
C TRP A 58 -5.28 -6.91 -5.99
N PHE A 59 -5.99 -7.63 -5.10
CA PHE A 59 -7.20 -7.16 -4.45
C PHE A 59 -6.93 -6.23 -3.24
N ASP A 60 -5.69 -6.13 -2.78
CA ASP A 60 -5.34 -5.39 -1.56
C ASP A 60 -5.75 -3.91 -1.64
N ASP A 61 -5.61 -3.26 -2.80
CA ASP A 61 -6.01 -1.86 -2.99
C ASP A 61 -7.53 -1.65 -2.96
N TYR A 62 -8.30 -2.67 -3.31
CA TYR A 62 -9.77 -2.64 -3.30
C TYR A 62 -10.36 -3.04 -1.94
N ALA A 63 -9.60 -3.76 -1.12
CA ALA A 63 -10.06 -4.31 0.15
C ALA A 63 -10.66 -3.26 1.11
N PRO A 64 -10.10 -2.04 1.27
CA PRO A 64 -10.68 -1.03 2.17
C PRO A 64 -12.08 -0.56 1.73
N GLY A 65 -12.28 -0.32 0.43
CA GLY A 65 -13.57 0.09 -0.11
C GLY A 65 -14.62 -1.03 -0.08
N PHE A 66 -14.23 -2.24 -0.47
CA PHE A 66 -15.12 -3.41 -0.48
C PHE A 66 -15.53 -3.85 0.92
N SER A 67 -14.59 -3.90 1.88
CA SER A 67 -14.91 -4.22 3.28
C SER A 67 -15.92 -3.22 3.85
N PHE A 68 -15.72 -1.92 3.59
CA PHE A 68 -16.61 -0.86 4.08
C PHE A 68 -18.00 -0.96 3.46
N LEU A 69 -18.11 -0.92 2.12
CA LEU A 69 -19.40 -0.93 1.43
C LEU A 69 -20.13 -2.27 1.55
N GLY A 70 -19.39 -3.38 1.53
CA GLY A 70 -19.93 -4.71 1.71
C GLY A 70 -20.55 -4.88 3.09
N LEU A 71 -19.83 -4.49 4.14
CA LEU A 71 -20.31 -4.58 5.51
C LEU A 71 -21.55 -3.69 5.74
N PHE A 72 -21.57 -2.48 5.18
CA PHE A 72 -22.75 -1.61 5.24
C PHE A 72 -23.96 -2.24 4.54
N SER A 73 -23.78 -2.71 3.30
CA SER A 73 -24.88 -3.26 2.49
C SER A 73 -25.48 -4.51 3.12
N VAL A 74 -24.64 -5.43 3.59
CA VAL A 74 -25.07 -6.66 4.26
C VAL A 74 -25.76 -6.35 5.59
N SER A 75 -25.17 -5.48 6.41
CA SER A 75 -25.77 -5.11 7.71
C SER A 75 -27.12 -4.40 7.53
N LEU A 76 -27.22 -3.49 6.56
CA LEU A 76 -28.47 -2.80 6.25
C LEU A 76 -29.55 -3.78 5.77
N LEU A 77 -29.20 -4.74 4.91
CA LEU A 77 -30.13 -5.77 4.44
C LEU A 77 -30.64 -6.62 5.61
N VAL A 78 -29.72 -7.09 6.48
CA VAL A 78 -30.08 -7.91 7.65
C VAL A 78 -31.00 -7.13 8.59
N PHE A 79 -30.65 -5.90 8.95
CA PHE A 79 -31.51 -5.08 9.81
C PHE A 79 -32.85 -4.77 9.17
N ARG A 80 -32.89 -4.58 7.85
CA ARG A 80 -34.14 -4.35 7.15
C ARG A 80 -35.04 -5.58 7.19
N VAL A 81 -34.50 -6.77 6.93
CA VAL A 81 -35.26 -8.04 7.03
C VAL A 81 -35.78 -8.25 8.45
N ILE A 82 -34.95 -8.01 9.48
CA ILE A 82 -35.37 -8.13 10.88
C ILE A 82 -36.49 -7.13 11.20
N SER A 83 -36.34 -5.88 10.77
CA SER A 83 -37.36 -4.83 10.98
C SER A 83 -38.68 -5.21 10.33
N ASP A 84 -38.66 -5.67 9.07
CA ASP A 84 -39.87 -6.02 8.31
C ASP A 84 -40.57 -7.26 8.90
N GLN A 85 -39.82 -8.21 9.46
CA GLN A 85 -40.40 -9.39 10.13
C GLN A 85 -40.99 -9.06 11.51
N THR A 86 -40.35 -8.15 12.25
CA THR A 86 -40.74 -7.80 13.61
C THR A 86 -41.93 -6.84 13.60
N VAL A 87 -41.93 -5.88 12.68
CA VAL A 87 -42.94 -4.83 12.57
C VAL A 87 -43.89 -5.17 11.42
N ARG A 88 -44.96 -5.90 11.75
CA ARG A 88 -45.94 -6.40 10.76
C ARG A 88 -46.98 -5.36 10.33
N ALA A 89 -47.10 -4.25 11.04
CA ALA A 89 -48.10 -3.21 10.79
C ALA A 89 -47.49 -1.81 10.85
N ASN A 90 -48.00 -0.91 9.99
CA ASN A 90 -47.59 0.49 9.94
C ASN A 90 -48.53 1.35 10.79
N VAL A 91 -48.02 2.44 11.36
CA VAL A 91 -48.86 3.40 12.08
C VAL A 91 -49.47 4.37 11.08
N GLU A 92 -50.80 4.41 11.02
CA GLU A 92 -51.53 5.33 10.15
C GLU A 92 -51.57 6.73 10.77
N LEU A 93 -50.92 7.68 10.11
CA LEU A 93 -50.96 9.11 10.44
C LEU A 93 -51.65 9.87 9.30
N PRO A 94 -52.14 11.10 9.54
CA PRO A 94 -52.65 11.96 8.48
C PRO A 94 -51.65 12.09 7.33
N ASN A 95 -52.11 12.07 6.08
CA ASN A 95 -51.26 12.04 4.88
C ASN A 95 -50.19 13.13 4.87
N TRP A 96 -50.53 14.35 5.31
CA TRP A 96 -49.57 15.45 5.39
C TRP A 96 -48.43 15.17 6.38
N ALA A 97 -48.74 14.54 7.52
CA ALA A 97 -47.76 14.20 8.54
C ALA A 97 -46.88 13.03 8.08
N ASN A 98 -47.49 12.02 7.45
CA ASN A 98 -46.76 10.91 6.85
C ASN A 98 -45.78 11.37 5.77
N MET A 99 -46.21 12.27 4.89
CA MET A 99 -45.36 12.81 3.83
C MET A 99 -44.25 13.72 4.37
N ALA A 100 -44.58 14.62 5.32
CA ALA A 100 -43.60 15.56 5.87
C ALA A 100 -42.54 14.87 6.75
N PHE A 101 -42.97 14.10 7.76
CA PHE A 101 -42.04 13.45 8.68
C PHE A 101 -41.38 12.22 8.04
N GLY A 102 -42.08 11.50 7.15
CA GLY A 102 -41.51 10.43 6.35
C GLY A 102 -40.45 10.95 5.38
N GLY A 103 -40.72 12.08 4.70
CA GLY A 103 -39.75 12.75 3.85
C GLY A 103 -38.53 13.27 4.61
N ALA A 104 -38.72 13.87 5.79
CA ALA A 104 -37.61 14.32 6.64
C ALA A 104 -36.73 13.15 7.13
N SER A 105 -37.35 12.06 7.61
CA SER A 105 -36.63 10.86 8.05
C SER A 105 -35.92 10.18 6.87
N GLY A 106 -36.58 10.12 5.71
CA GLY A 106 -36.00 9.63 4.46
C GLY A 106 -34.83 10.47 3.97
N ALA A 107 -34.90 11.81 4.10
CA ALA A 107 -33.80 12.70 3.76
C ALA A 107 -32.60 12.50 4.68
N ALA A 108 -32.82 12.35 5.99
CA ALA A 108 -31.75 12.01 6.93
C ALA A 108 -31.11 10.65 6.59
N ALA A 109 -31.93 9.63 6.29
CA ALA A 109 -31.44 8.32 5.88
C ALA A 109 -30.67 8.38 4.55
N GLY A 110 -31.14 9.19 3.60
CA GLY A 110 -30.49 9.45 2.32
C GLY A 110 -29.12 10.11 2.50
N ILE A 111 -29.03 11.16 3.33
CA ILE A 111 -27.76 11.84 3.64
C ILE A 111 -26.75 10.85 4.20
N LEU A 112 -27.14 10.04 5.20
CA LEU A 112 -26.25 9.06 5.84
C LEU A 112 -25.83 7.96 4.86
N THR A 113 -26.77 7.43 4.08
CA THR A 113 -26.51 6.37 3.10
C THR A 113 -25.56 6.86 1.99
N THR A 114 -25.85 8.03 1.41
CA THR A 114 -24.98 8.63 0.39
C THR A 114 -23.62 9.02 0.97
N GLY A 115 -23.56 9.51 2.21
CA GLY A 115 -22.30 9.84 2.87
C GLY A 115 -21.42 8.61 3.12
N LEU A 116 -21.99 7.51 3.63
CA LEU A 116 -21.27 6.23 3.78
C LEU A 116 -20.81 5.69 2.43
N PHE A 117 -21.65 5.80 1.38
CA PHE A 117 -21.28 5.38 0.03
C PHE A 117 -20.11 6.20 -0.53
N LEU A 118 -20.09 7.52 -0.31
CA LEU A 118 -18.97 8.39 -0.72
C LEU A 118 -17.69 8.07 0.07
N ILE A 119 -17.78 7.80 1.37
CA ILE A 119 -16.63 7.39 2.19
C ILE A 119 -16.06 6.06 1.67
N GLY A 120 -16.91 5.04 1.50
CA GLY A 120 -16.49 3.73 0.98
C GLY A 120 -15.95 3.80 -0.45
N SER A 121 -16.56 4.61 -1.32
CA SER A 121 -16.07 4.83 -2.68
C SER A 121 -14.74 5.58 -2.73
N GLY A 122 -14.50 6.44 -1.74
CA GLY A 122 -13.24 7.15 -1.57
C GLY A 122 -12.05 6.25 -1.25
N PHE A 123 -12.31 5.08 -0.67
CA PHE A 123 -11.31 4.06 -0.39
C PHE A 123 -11.02 3.12 -1.57
N MET A 124 -11.74 3.24 -2.68
CA MET A 124 -11.47 2.45 -3.88
C MET A 124 -10.43 3.15 -4.76
N PRO A 125 -9.53 2.37 -5.41
CA PRO A 125 -8.52 2.93 -6.29
C PRO A 125 -9.19 3.60 -7.49
N SER A 126 -8.80 4.85 -7.70
CA SER A 126 -9.27 5.75 -8.74
C SER A 126 -8.15 6.78 -8.97
N THR A 127 -8.33 7.68 -9.92
CA THR A 127 -7.50 8.88 -10.03
C THR A 127 -7.56 9.74 -8.76
N THR A 128 -6.67 10.74 -8.65
CA THR A 128 -6.63 11.71 -7.53
C THR A 128 -7.99 12.31 -7.14
N ALA A 129 -8.92 12.45 -8.09
CA ALA A 129 -10.23 13.04 -7.88
C ALA A 129 -11.37 12.04 -8.09
N LEU A 130 -12.35 12.02 -7.19
CA LEU A 130 -13.58 11.23 -7.34
C LEU A 130 -14.53 12.02 -8.23
N MET A 131 -14.60 11.70 -9.52
CA MET A 131 -15.38 12.46 -10.51
C MET A 131 -15.10 13.99 -10.49
N GLY A 132 -13.85 14.38 -10.20
CA GLY A 132 -13.44 15.78 -10.07
C GLY A 132 -13.58 16.39 -8.67
N TYR A 133 -13.98 15.60 -7.66
CA TYR A 133 -13.93 16.00 -6.25
C TYR A 133 -12.62 15.56 -5.60
N THR A 134 -11.87 16.52 -5.06
CA THR A 134 -10.59 16.29 -4.37
C THR A 134 -10.69 16.56 -2.86
N GLY A 135 -11.70 17.26 -2.34
CA GLY A 135 -11.79 17.53 -0.90
C GLY A 135 -10.55 18.28 -0.40
N LYS A 136 -9.83 17.72 0.59
CA LYS A 136 -8.52 18.24 1.03
C LYS A 136 -7.39 17.62 0.19
N ALA A 137 -6.47 18.42 -0.34
CA ALA A 137 -5.32 17.97 -1.13
C ALA A 137 -4.05 18.77 -0.76
N ARG A 138 -2.87 18.28 -1.13
CA ARG A 138 -1.63 19.06 -1.00
C ARG A 138 -1.66 20.30 -1.88
N VAL A 139 -1.03 21.36 -1.41
CA VAL A 139 -0.84 22.61 -2.14
C VAL A 139 0.64 22.89 -2.35
N ASN A 140 0.98 23.63 -3.41
CA ASN A 140 2.34 24.12 -3.63
C ASN A 140 2.68 25.13 -2.51
N GLY A 141 3.80 24.92 -1.82
CA GLY A 141 4.16 25.63 -0.58
C GLY A 141 4.04 24.77 0.68
N GLY A 142 3.50 23.54 0.55
CA GLY A 142 3.40 22.56 1.62
C GLY A 142 2.09 22.60 2.40
N GLY A 143 1.82 21.53 3.15
CA GLY A 143 0.57 21.34 3.89
C GLY A 143 -0.57 20.74 3.07
N VAL A 144 -1.73 20.60 3.71
CA VAL A 144 -2.93 19.99 3.17
C VAL A 144 -4.10 20.95 3.34
N GLU A 145 -4.64 21.45 2.22
CA GLU A 145 -5.71 22.46 2.23
C GLU A 145 -6.95 21.96 1.50
N LEU A 146 -8.08 22.60 1.79
CA LEU A 146 -9.36 22.29 1.14
C LEU A 146 -9.36 22.84 -0.29
N ASN A 147 -9.36 21.95 -1.28
CA ASN A 147 -9.28 22.26 -2.70
C ASN A 147 -10.68 22.31 -3.36
N ALA A 148 -11.57 21.37 -3.03
CA ALA A 148 -12.92 21.32 -3.60
C ALA A 148 -13.99 21.04 -2.54
N ASN A 149 -15.16 21.68 -2.69
CA ASN A 149 -16.33 21.48 -1.84
C ASN A 149 -17.51 20.88 -2.62
N LEU A 150 -18.28 20.03 -1.94
CA LEU A 150 -19.59 19.59 -2.42
C LEU A 150 -20.66 20.60 -2.00
N TRP A 151 -21.68 20.79 -2.83
CA TRP A 151 -22.88 21.57 -2.50
C TRP A 151 -23.64 20.96 -1.34
N LEU A 152 -23.73 19.62 -1.33
CA LEU A 152 -24.27 18.84 -0.23
C LEU A 152 -23.16 17.94 0.33
N PRO A 153 -22.46 18.36 1.41
CA PRO A 153 -21.33 17.61 1.96
C PRO A 153 -21.82 16.44 2.83
N THR A 154 -22.53 15.49 2.22
CA THR A 154 -23.16 14.34 2.90
C THR A 154 -22.14 13.48 3.66
N HIS A 155 -20.97 13.24 3.08
CA HIS A 155 -19.84 12.54 3.73
C HIS A 155 -19.36 13.24 5.02
N LEU A 156 -19.18 14.56 5.02
CA LEU A 156 -18.80 15.35 6.21
C LEU A 156 -19.88 15.28 7.29
N TRP A 157 -21.15 15.42 6.91
CA TRP A 157 -22.26 15.34 7.85
C TRP A 157 -22.41 13.95 8.44
N THR A 158 -22.20 12.92 7.64
CA THR A 158 -22.25 11.51 8.04
C THR A 158 -21.13 11.20 9.03
N GLU A 159 -19.88 11.60 8.76
CA GLU A 159 -18.81 11.43 9.74
C GLU A 159 -19.13 12.15 11.05
N LYS A 160 -19.47 13.45 11.01
CA LYS A 160 -19.76 14.20 12.23
C LYS A 160 -20.87 13.57 13.06
N PHE A 161 -21.86 13.00 12.38
CA PHE A 161 -22.94 12.26 13.04
C PHE A 161 -22.42 11.00 13.74
N TYR A 162 -21.62 10.16 13.07
CA TYR A 162 -21.05 8.96 13.69
C TYR A 162 -19.96 9.26 14.73
N ASP A 163 -19.21 10.35 14.58
CA ASP A 163 -18.29 10.86 15.60
C ASP A 163 -19.05 11.19 16.89
N LEU A 164 -20.18 11.90 16.77
CA LEU A 164 -21.05 12.24 17.89
C LEU A 164 -21.62 10.97 18.54
N LEU A 165 -22.11 10.01 17.74
CA LEU A 165 -22.62 8.75 18.25
C LEU A 165 -21.53 7.93 18.97
N SER A 166 -20.31 7.89 18.42
CA SER A 166 -19.19 7.10 18.97
C SER A 166 -18.74 7.58 20.35
N VAL A 167 -18.96 8.86 20.67
CA VAL A 167 -18.65 9.44 21.99
C VAL A 167 -19.87 9.39 22.93
N GLY A 168 -21.07 9.27 22.37
CA GLY A 168 -22.35 9.25 23.09
C GLY A 168 -22.96 7.86 23.17
N SER A 169 -24.07 7.66 22.45
CA SER A 169 -24.93 6.47 22.57
C SER A 169 -24.35 5.18 21.99
N MET A 170 -23.32 5.27 21.14
CA MET A 170 -22.63 4.13 20.52
C MET A 170 -21.16 4.06 20.98
N TYR A 171 -20.91 4.43 22.23
CA TYR A 171 -19.58 4.30 22.83
C TYR A 171 -19.17 2.82 22.88
N PRO A 172 -17.95 2.46 22.43
CA PRO A 172 -17.54 1.07 22.39
C PRO A 172 -17.15 0.56 23.77
N ASP A 173 -17.97 -0.32 24.34
CA ASP A 173 -17.74 -0.90 25.67
C ASP A 173 -16.55 -1.87 25.71
N PHE A 174 -16.28 -2.60 24.63
CA PHE A 174 -15.21 -3.61 24.59
C PHE A 174 -13.80 -3.03 24.44
N THR A 175 -13.64 -1.95 23.68
CA THR A 175 -12.32 -1.33 23.42
C THR A 175 -12.10 -0.06 24.22
N GLY A 176 -13.17 0.55 24.77
CA GLY A 176 -13.11 1.74 25.60
C GLY A 176 -12.56 2.99 24.91
N THR A 177 -12.43 2.99 23.59
CA THR A 177 -11.91 4.15 22.82
C THR A 177 -12.81 4.41 21.60
N PRO A 178 -13.40 5.61 21.48
CA PRO A 178 -14.39 5.93 20.45
C PRO A 178 -13.75 6.05 19.05
N LEU A 179 -14.55 5.84 18.01
CA LEU A 179 -14.14 5.97 16.59
C LEU A 179 -13.43 7.29 16.32
N ARG A 180 -13.97 8.39 16.84
CA ARG A 180 -13.43 9.75 16.70
C ARG A 180 -11.96 9.88 17.08
N VAL A 181 -11.48 9.06 18.03
CA VAL A 181 -10.08 9.06 18.47
C VAL A 181 -9.20 8.20 17.56
N TYR A 182 -9.79 7.17 16.97
CA TYR A 182 -9.10 6.19 16.14
C TYR A 182 -9.02 6.58 14.66
N TYR A 183 -10.05 7.25 14.14
CA TYR A 183 -10.16 7.72 12.77
C TYR A 183 -10.72 9.15 12.73
N PRO A 184 -9.97 10.15 13.25
CA PRO A 184 -10.36 11.53 13.06
C PRO A 184 -10.30 11.93 11.59
N GLU A 185 -11.24 12.77 11.17
CA GLU A 185 -11.34 13.30 9.80
C GLU A 185 -11.37 12.18 8.74
N LEU A 186 -12.18 11.13 8.96
CA LEU A 186 -12.30 10.00 8.04
C LEU A 186 -12.71 10.44 6.62
N TYR A 187 -13.52 11.49 6.50
CA TYR A 187 -14.01 12.10 5.28
C TYR A 187 -12.87 12.71 4.46
N THR A 188 -11.85 13.28 5.11
CA THR A 188 -10.70 13.87 4.41
C THR A 188 -9.83 12.76 3.86
N GLN A 189 -9.61 11.73 4.68
CA GLN A 189 -8.87 10.55 4.31
C GLN A 189 -9.47 9.84 3.10
N SER A 190 -10.78 9.56 3.15
CA SER A 190 -11.48 8.90 2.05
C SER A 190 -11.61 9.82 0.83
N SER A 191 -11.66 11.15 1.00
CA SER A 191 -11.86 12.06 -0.11
C SER A 191 -10.72 12.04 -1.13
N SER A 192 -9.50 12.46 -0.81
CA SER A 192 -8.37 12.35 -1.76
C SER A 192 -7.00 12.13 -1.15
N LEU A 193 -6.83 12.29 0.16
CA LEU A 193 -5.51 12.23 0.79
C LEU A 193 -4.84 10.87 0.61
N ILE A 194 -5.61 9.78 0.69
CA ILE A 194 -5.09 8.44 0.44
C ILE A 194 -4.76 8.20 -1.05
N ARG A 195 -5.41 8.96 -1.95
CA ARG A 195 -5.31 8.89 -3.42
C ARG A 195 -4.28 9.88 -3.99
N ASP A 196 -3.67 10.71 -3.15
CA ASP A 196 -2.58 11.61 -3.51
C ASP A 196 -1.26 10.83 -3.56
N SER A 197 -1.18 9.94 -4.55
CA SER A 197 -0.02 9.09 -4.82
C SER A 197 0.65 9.49 -6.14
N TYR A 198 1.81 8.90 -6.41
CA TYR A 198 2.54 9.06 -7.66
C TYR A 198 1.68 8.82 -8.91
N GLN A 199 1.99 9.54 -9.99
CA GLN A 199 1.27 9.54 -11.28
C GLN A 199 -0.25 9.72 -11.17
N GLU A 200 -0.69 10.71 -10.41
CA GLU A 200 -2.11 11.08 -10.28
C GLU A 200 -3.02 9.99 -9.68
N GLY A 201 -2.55 9.31 -8.62
CA GLY A 201 -3.37 8.32 -7.90
C GLY A 201 -3.17 6.88 -8.34
N LYS A 202 -2.15 6.61 -9.16
CA LYS A 202 -1.80 5.26 -9.65
C LYS A 202 -0.90 4.46 -8.72
N GLY A 203 -0.52 5.00 -7.57
CA GLY A 203 0.25 4.27 -6.56
C GLY A 203 -0.66 3.42 -5.69
N LYS A 204 -0.05 2.51 -4.93
CA LYS A 204 -0.75 1.66 -3.98
C LYS A 204 -1.39 2.55 -2.91
N GLN A 205 -2.68 2.36 -2.65
CA GLN A 205 -3.44 3.21 -1.73
C GLN A 205 -3.45 2.67 -0.31
N SER A 206 -3.08 1.39 -0.18
CA SER A 206 -3.18 0.64 1.05
C SER A 206 -1.83 0.01 1.43
N LEU A 207 -1.54 -0.06 2.73
CA LEU A 207 -0.31 -0.65 3.24
C LEU A 207 -0.59 -1.88 4.07
N LEU A 208 0.10 -2.99 3.81
CA LEU A 208 -0.01 -4.19 4.62
C LEU A 208 0.50 -3.93 6.05
N PRO A 209 -0.13 -4.51 7.09
CA PRO A 209 0.28 -4.26 8.48
C PRO A 209 1.73 -4.66 8.81
N ASP A 210 2.29 -5.63 8.10
CA ASP A 210 3.67 -6.11 8.28
C ASP A 210 4.69 -5.39 7.38
N ALA A 211 4.23 -4.51 6.48
CA ALA A 211 5.09 -3.85 5.50
C ALA A 211 5.85 -2.63 6.06
N MET A 212 5.52 -2.18 7.28
CA MET A 212 6.22 -1.08 7.95
C MET A 212 6.43 -1.38 9.44
N GLN A 213 7.61 -1.04 9.93
CA GLN A 213 7.95 -1.08 11.35
C GLN A 213 8.37 0.30 11.84
N VAL A 214 7.86 0.69 13.01
CA VAL A 214 8.33 1.87 13.74
C VAL A 214 9.53 1.48 14.59
N LEU A 215 10.68 2.11 14.35
CA LEU A 215 11.93 1.80 15.04
C LEU A 215 12.17 2.70 16.26
N SER A 216 11.84 3.98 16.15
CA SER A 216 12.05 4.96 17.22
C SER A 216 11.14 6.17 17.03
N VAL A 217 10.68 6.75 18.15
CA VAL A 217 9.85 7.94 18.20
C VAL A 217 10.47 8.90 19.20
N VAL A 218 10.88 10.08 18.73
CA VAL A 218 11.41 11.14 19.59
C VAL A 218 10.57 12.39 19.46
N ARG A 219 10.22 12.95 20.61
CA ARG A 219 9.50 14.21 20.72
C ARG A 219 10.43 15.28 21.30
N THR A 220 10.34 16.47 20.73
CA THR A 220 11.01 17.69 21.19
C THR A 220 10.00 18.81 21.25
N ASP A 221 10.36 19.94 21.87
CA ASP A 221 9.47 21.11 21.98
C ASP A 221 9.04 21.66 20.62
N ALA A 222 9.85 21.46 19.58
CA ALA A 222 9.60 21.98 18.24
C ALA A 222 9.06 20.92 17.26
N ARG A 223 9.39 19.64 17.47
CA ARG A 223 9.17 18.57 16.47
C ARG A 223 8.99 17.19 17.08
N ILE A 224 8.21 16.36 16.38
CA ILE A 224 8.14 14.91 16.60
C ILE A 224 8.81 14.23 15.41
N GLY A 225 9.83 13.43 15.66
CA GLY A 225 10.55 12.64 14.66
C GLY A 225 10.25 11.16 14.83
N ILE A 226 9.90 10.49 13.74
CA ILE A 226 9.55 9.07 13.71
C ILE A 226 10.45 8.38 12.70
N LEU A 227 11.23 7.41 13.17
CA LEU A 227 12.04 6.55 12.31
C LEU A 227 11.23 5.31 11.94
N VAL A 228 11.01 5.12 10.64
CA VAL A 228 10.28 3.97 10.08
C VAL A 228 11.17 3.19 9.12
N GLU A 229 11.00 1.88 9.11
CA GLU A 229 11.53 0.96 8.10
C GLU A 229 10.36 0.40 7.28
N PHE A 230 10.47 0.48 5.96
CA PHE A 230 9.54 -0.08 5.00
C PHE A 230 10.17 -1.30 4.33
N ASP A 231 9.40 -2.38 4.17
CA ASP A 231 9.74 -3.56 3.38
C ASP A 231 9.22 -3.41 1.93
N ALA A 232 9.65 -4.29 1.02
CA ALA A 232 9.25 -4.32 -0.39
C ALA A 232 7.72 -4.40 -0.58
N LYS A 233 7.00 -5.00 0.37
CA LYS A 233 5.52 -5.03 0.42
C LYS A 233 4.85 -3.65 0.49
N ALA A 234 5.60 -2.64 0.97
CA ALA A 234 5.16 -1.25 1.03
C ALA A 234 5.33 -0.51 -0.31
N PHE A 235 6.07 -1.08 -1.25
CA PHE A 235 6.42 -0.40 -2.49
C PHE A 235 5.23 -0.42 -3.45
N ASP A 236 5.19 0.55 -4.35
CA ASP A 236 4.17 0.62 -5.39
C ASP A 236 4.43 -0.48 -6.41
N TYR A 237 3.63 -1.54 -6.35
CA TYR A 237 3.75 -2.73 -7.21
C TYR A 237 5.18 -3.29 -7.25
N GLY A 238 5.84 -3.33 -6.08
CA GLY A 238 7.21 -3.86 -5.94
C GLY A 238 8.32 -3.01 -6.57
N GLU A 239 8.01 -1.91 -7.24
CA GLU A 239 8.99 -1.08 -7.96
C GLU A 239 9.79 -0.17 -7.00
N GLN A 240 9.08 0.78 -6.41
CA GLN A 240 9.65 1.84 -5.59
C GLN A 240 8.62 2.27 -4.56
N LEU A 241 9.07 2.64 -3.37
CA LEU A 241 8.22 3.32 -2.40
C LEU A 241 7.99 4.75 -2.91
N THR A 242 6.74 5.19 -3.04
CA THR A 242 6.43 6.61 -3.23
C THR A 242 5.40 7.06 -2.21
N LEU A 243 5.81 7.87 -1.23
CA LEU A 243 4.89 8.38 -0.20
C LEU A 243 4.82 9.90 -0.22
N SER A 244 3.60 10.43 -0.31
CA SER A 244 3.33 11.85 -0.15
C SER A 244 3.06 12.20 1.31
N SER A 245 3.15 13.49 1.67
CA SER A 245 2.76 13.95 3.01
C SER A 245 1.26 13.79 3.30
N ALA A 246 0.40 13.76 2.28
CA ALA A 246 -1.04 13.52 2.45
C ALA A 246 -1.35 12.10 2.92
N GLN A 247 -0.56 11.12 2.48
CA GLN A 247 -0.72 9.71 2.82
C GLN A 247 -0.19 9.37 4.22
N ILE A 248 0.47 10.32 4.89
CA ILE A 248 1.06 10.16 6.22
C ILE A 248 0.36 11.12 7.19
N ARG A 249 -0.15 10.60 8.30
CA ARG A 249 -0.73 11.42 9.36
C ARG A 249 -0.31 10.95 10.74
N LEU A 250 -0.05 11.92 11.61
CA LEU A 250 0.18 11.71 13.04
C LEU A 250 -1.09 12.05 13.80
N ILE A 251 -1.58 11.10 14.58
CA ILE A 251 -2.79 11.24 15.39
C ILE A 251 -2.38 11.34 16.86
N GLY A 252 -2.77 12.43 17.50
CA GLY A 252 -2.50 12.66 18.92
C GLY A 252 -3.56 12.13 19.88
N THR A 253 -3.25 12.21 21.16
CA THR A 253 -4.21 12.02 22.24
C THR A 253 -5.16 13.23 22.31
N PRO A 254 -6.48 13.01 22.43
CA PRO A 254 -7.41 14.12 22.59
C PRO A 254 -7.20 14.80 23.95
N ARG A 255 -7.28 16.14 24.00
CA ARG A 255 -7.13 16.95 25.24
C ARG A 255 -8.22 16.70 26.28
N SER A 256 -9.35 16.15 25.85
CA SER A 256 -10.49 15.78 26.70
C SER A 256 -10.98 14.42 26.26
N ARG A 257 -11.61 13.66 27.17
CA ARG A 257 -12.18 12.33 26.92
C ARG A 257 -13.06 12.29 25.66
N ASN A 258 -13.72 13.42 25.37
CA ASN A 258 -14.67 13.59 24.28
C ASN A 258 -14.17 14.59 23.21
N GLY A 259 -12.89 14.98 23.24
CA GLY A 259 -12.29 15.97 22.34
C GLY A 259 -11.91 15.37 20.98
N ASN A 260 -11.71 16.25 19.98
CA ASN A 260 -11.06 15.86 18.73
C ASN A 260 -9.56 15.61 19.00
N PRO A 261 -9.00 14.46 18.60
CA PRO A 261 -7.55 14.33 18.57
C PRO A 261 -6.97 15.27 17.49
N PRO A 262 -5.80 15.88 17.74
CA PRO A 262 -5.10 16.62 16.69
C PRO A 262 -4.57 15.66 15.62
N VAL A 263 -4.70 16.06 14.35
CA VAL A 263 -4.18 15.34 13.19
C VAL A 263 -3.21 16.25 12.47
N VAL A 264 -2.00 15.75 12.21
CA VAL A 264 -0.90 16.55 11.65
C VAL A 264 -0.21 15.78 10.54
N HIS A 265 0.16 16.48 9.48
CA HIS A 265 0.93 15.95 8.35
C HIS A 265 2.41 16.31 8.48
N PRO A 266 3.33 15.51 7.93
CA PRO A 266 4.75 15.81 8.00
C PRO A 266 5.11 16.99 7.09
N ASP A 267 6.04 17.83 7.54
CA ASP A 267 6.57 18.97 6.78
C ASP A 267 7.89 18.65 6.07
N GLN A 268 8.56 17.58 6.49
CA GLN A 268 9.88 17.20 6.02
C GLN A 268 10.13 15.71 6.28
N TRP A 269 11.16 15.19 5.64
CA TRP A 269 11.68 13.86 5.92
C TRP A 269 13.18 13.79 5.64
N SER A 270 13.84 12.76 6.17
CA SER A 270 15.21 12.42 5.79
C SER A 270 15.26 10.98 5.28
N GLN A 271 15.94 10.77 4.16
CA GLN A 271 16.10 9.44 3.56
C GLN A 271 17.50 9.29 3.00
N ASN A 272 17.92 8.04 2.78
CA ASN A 272 19.14 7.76 2.05
C ASN A 272 18.92 7.95 0.55
N THR A 273 19.87 8.58 -0.13
CA THR A 273 19.85 8.80 -1.58
C THR A 273 21.07 8.15 -2.22
N LYS A 274 20.90 7.68 -3.45
CA LYS A 274 21.92 6.95 -4.21
C LYS A 274 23.26 7.69 -4.29
N ASP A 275 23.24 9.00 -4.56
CA ASP A 275 24.46 9.75 -4.90
C ASP A 275 25.03 10.61 -3.76
N ARG A 276 24.22 10.93 -2.75
CA ARG A 276 24.57 11.95 -1.73
C ARG A 276 24.38 11.47 -0.29
N GLY A 277 24.10 10.19 -0.08
CA GLY A 277 23.80 9.65 1.23
C GLY A 277 22.51 10.23 1.81
N ILE A 278 22.48 10.49 3.12
CA ILE A 278 21.27 10.98 3.79
C ILE A 278 21.10 12.48 3.63
N LEU A 279 19.98 12.86 3.00
CA LEU A 279 19.55 14.23 2.83
C LEU A 279 18.20 14.43 3.52
N THR A 280 18.00 15.64 4.06
CA THR A 280 16.72 16.11 4.56
C THR A 280 16.02 16.91 3.47
N PHE A 281 14.79 16.53 3.18
CA PHE A 281 13.92 17.15 2.18
C PHE A 281 12.68 17.73 2.86
N LYS A 282 12.03 18.68 2.20
CA LYS A 282 10.79 19.29 2.68
C LYS A 282 9.65 18.95 1.72
N PHE A 283 8.45 18.83 2.27
CA PHE A 283 7.23 18.68 1.48
C PHE A 283 6.68 20.04 1.08
N ASP A 284 7.46 20.81 0.33
CA ASP A 284 7.09 22.14 -0.19
C ASP A 284 6.57 22.12 -1.63
N ASP A 285 6.68 20.98 -2.34
CA ASP A 285 6.23 20.78 -3.71
C ASP A 285 5.38 19.51 -3.86
N LEU A 286 4.46 19.49 -4.82
CA LEU A 286 3.67 18.31 -5.18
C LEU A 286 4.51 17.16 -5.72
N THR A 287 5.69 17.46 -6.29
CA THR A 287 6.66 16.49 -6.80
C THR A 287 7.54 15.86 -5.72
N HIS A 288 7.48 16.36 -4.49
CA HIS A 288 8.24 15.85 -3.37
C HIS A 288 7.54 14.65 -2.73
N TYR A 289 8.13 13.47 -2.93
CA TYR A 289 7.73 12.20 -2.35
C TYR A 289 8.92 11.58 -1.61
N ILE A 290 8.64 10.86 -0.52
CA ILE A 290 9.60 9.92 0.04
C ILE A 290 9.76 8.80 -0.98
N THR A 291 11.00 8.51 -1.34
CA THR A 291 11.33 7.49 -2.34
C THR A 291 12.35 6.49 -1.83
N SER A 292 12.19 5.22 -2.20
CA SER A 292 13.23 4.22 -2.00
C SER A 292 14.30 4.32 -3.11
N VAL A 293 15.52 3.84 -2.84
CA VAL A 293 16.48 3.61 -3.91
C VAL A 293 15.95 2.45 -4.77
N PRO A 294 15.77 2.62 -6.10
CA PRO A 294 15.21 1.57 -6.94
C PRO A 294 15.97 0.25 -6.81
N GLY A 295 15.27 -0.88 -6.67
CA GLY A 295 15.85 -2.23 -6.53
C GLY A 295 16.14 -2.67 -5.09
N THR A 296 16.23 -1.74 -4.14
CA THR A 296 16.38 -2.08 -2.72
C THR A 296 15.13 -2.75 -2.16
N GLU A 297 15.27 -3.43 -1.01
CA GLU A 297 14.14 -4.12 -0.36
C GLU A 297 13.65 -3.43 0.89
N ARG A 298 14.58 -2.72 1.54
CA ARG A 298 14.29 -2.01 2.76
C ARG A 298 14.63 -0.56 2.57
N THR A 299 13.73 0.30 2.99
CA THR A 299 13.97 1.73 2.98
C THR A 299 13.62 2.29 4.34
N ARG A 300 14.59 3.00 4.92
CA ARG A 300 14.38 3.75 6.15
C ARG A 300 14.11 5.20 5.82
N ALA A 301 13.06 5.74 6.41
CA ALA A 301 12.75 7.15 6.35
C ALA A 301 12.60 7.70 7.76
N PHE A 302 13.18 8.87 8.00
CA PHE A 302 12.95 9.64 9.20
C PHE A 302 11.96 10.74 8.90
N ILE A 303 10.74 10.60 9.38
CA ILE A 303 9.63 11.50 9.10
C ILE A 303 9.48 12.46 10.28
N GLU A 304 9.35 13.75 10.01
CA GLU A 304 9.25 14.74 11.07
C GLU A 304 7.96 15.57 10.92
N PHE A 305 7.39 15.89 12.07
CA PHE A 305 6.14 16.61 12.21
C PHE A 305 6.37 17.89 13.04
N PRO A 306 5.77 19.02 12.65
CA PRO A 306 5.90 20.26 13.39
C PRO A 306 5.06 20.23 14.69
N VAL A 307 5.63 20.75 15.78
CA VAL A 307 4.95 20.96 17.07
C VAL A 307 4.79 22.45 17.31
N GLY A 308 3.61 22.88 17.76
CA GLY A 308 3.33 24.27 18.08
C GLY A 308 1.84 24.56 18.21
N ALA A 309 1.48 25.84 18.14
CA ALA A 309 0.10 26.31 18.31
C ALA A 309 -0.67 26.48 16.98
N GLY A 310 -0.01 26.22 15.84
CA GLY A 310 -0.63 26.33 14.52
C GLY A 310 -1.68 25.24 14.25
N ARG A 311 -2.57 25.50 13.29
CA ARG A 311 -3.64 24.55 12.88
C ARG A 311 -3.08 23.23 12.32
N ASP A 312 -1.95 23.30 11.63
CA ASP A 312 -1.27 22.15 11.00
C ASP A 312 -0.06 21.69 11.82
N GLN A 313 -0.06 21.99 13.13
CA GLN A 313 1.02 21.64 14.05
C GLN A 313 0.46 20.82 15.21
N MET A 314 1.28 19.91 15.72
CA MET A 314 0.91 19.12 16.87
C MET A 314 0.93 20.03 18.10
N PRO A 315 -0.16 20.09 18.89
CA PRO A 315 -0.13 20.85 20.12
C PRO A 315 0.96 20.35 21.06
N ALA A 316 1.70 21.28 21.68
CA ALA A 316 2.83 20.96 22.54
C ALA A 316 2.46 20.11 23.78
N ASP A 317 1.19 20.08 24.18
CA ASP A 317 0.64 19.28 25.28
C ASP A 317 0.10 17.91 24.82
N SER A 318 -0.05 17.69 23.51
CA SER A 318 -0.61 16.46 22.95
C SER A 318 0.46 15.40 22.72
N MET A 319 0.25 14.18 23.21
CA MET A 319 1.13 13.05 22.93
C MET A 319 0.75 12.37 21.62
N PRO A 320 1.71 11.98 20.76
CA PRO A 320 1.43 11.18 19.58
C PRO A 320 1.01 9.77 19.99
N ARG A 321 -0.08 9.25 19.40
CA ARG A 321 -0.63 7.93 19.74
C ARG A 321 -0.53 6.94 18.58
N PHE A 322 -0.81 7.40 17.36
CA PHE A 322 -0.74 6.58 16.16
C PHE A 322 -0.07 7.36 15.04
N ILE A 323 0.74 6.67 14.24
CA ILE A 323 1.07 7.11 12.89
C ILE A 323 0.23 6.29 11.92
N GLN A 324 -0.31 6.94 10.90
CA GLN A 324 -1.04 6.25 9.84
C GLN A 324 -0.41 6.55 8.50
N VAL A 325 -0.14 5.49 7.75
CA VAL A 325 0.51 5.53 6.45
C VAL A 325 -0.36 4.73 5.48
N ARG A 326 -0.79 5.35 4.38
CA ARG A 326 -1.64 4.72 3.34
C ARG A 326 -2.82 3.93 3.92
N GLY A 327 -3.61 4.57 4.79
CA GLY A 327 -4.79 3.93 5.37
C GLY A 327 -4.54 3.03 6.57
N THR A 328 -3.31 2.54 6.79
CA THR A 328 -3.00 1.59 7.87
C THR A 328 -2.38 2.28 9.06
N ARG A 329 -2.86 1.93 10.26
CA ARG A 329 -2.50 2.57 11.52
C ARG A 329 -1.47 1.76 12.27
N PHE A 330 -0.45 2.44 12.78
CA PHE A 330 0.62 1.86 13.57
C PHE A 330 0.65 2.59 14.91
N ARG A 331 0.63 1.79 15.97
CA ARG A 331 0.71 2.31 17.34
C ARG A 331 2.12 2.82 17.61
N LEU A 332 2.20 4.00 18.21
CA LEU A 332 3.46 4.57 18.66
C LEU A 332 3.61 4.23 20.14
N ASP A 333 4.36 3.17 20.41
CA ASP A 333 4.76 2.81 21.76
C ASP A 333 6.11 3.45 22.08
N ASN A 334 6.35 3.80 23.36
CA ASN A 334 7.62 4.35 23.85
C ASN A 334 8.05 5.66 23.17
N VAL A 335 7.22 6.70 23.28
CA VAL A 335 7.58 8.07 22.86
C VAL A 335 8.64 8.62 23.82
N GLU A 336 9.86 8.85 23.33
CA GLU A 336 10.95 9.42 24.11
C GLU A 336 10.95 10.95 23.99
N ASP A 337 10.85 11.65 25.13
CA ASP A 337 11.10 13.09 25.15
C ASP A 337 12.61 13.33 25.06
N GLY A 338 13.03 14.17 24.12
CA GLY A 338 14.43 14.39 23.79
C GLY A 338 14.73 15.84 23.39
N THR A 339 16.01 16.10 23.12
CA THR A 339 16.47 17.42 22.64
C THR A 339 16.65 17.43 21.12
N ALA A 340 16.90 18.61 20.53
CA ALA A 340 17.28 18.70 19.12
C ALA A 340 18.50 17.82 18.77
N SER A 341 19.40 17.59 19.73
CA SER A 341 20.53 16.67 19.56
C SER A 341 20.10 15.20 19.48
N ALA A 342 18.99 14.81 20.11
CA ALA A 342 18.42 13.46 19.97
C ALA A 342 17.87 13.22 18.56
N LEU A 343 17.17 14.21 17.98
CA LEU A 343 16.75 14.16 16.56
C LEU A 343 17.97 14.06 15.62
N ALA A 344 19.02 14.84 15.89
CA ALA A 344 20.27 14.74 15.14
C ALA A 344 20.99 13.38 15.34
N GLY A 345 20.82 12.76 16.51
CA GLY A 345 21.27 11.41 16.82
C GLY A 345 20.52 10.34 16.04
N ILE A 346 19.20 10.47 15.88
CA ILE A 346 18.41 9.57 15.03
C ILE A 346 18.77 9.75 13.55
N ARG A 347 18.97 10.99 13.08
CA ARG A 347 19.47 11.21 11.72
C ARG A 347 20.86 10.58 11.52
N ARG A 348 21.70 10.52 12.57
CA ARG A 348 22.94 9.74 12.57
C ARG A 348 22.69 8.23 12.66
N THR A 349 21.64 7.78 13.31
CA THR A 349 21.26 6.36 13.36
C THR A 349 20.72 5.89 12.01
N LEU A 350 20.03 6.76 11.25
CA LEU A 350 19.72 6.54 9.84
C LEU A 350 21.03 6.32 9.06
N ARG A 351 22.11 7.03 9.39
CA ARG A 351 23.46 6.83 8.81
C ARG A 351 24.17 5.56 9.27
N ALA A 352 23.93 5.10 10.50
CA ALA A 352 24.52 3.88 11.06
C ALA A 352 23.70 2.61 10.75
N GLY A 353 22.46 2.80 10.31
CA GLY A 353 21.53 1.76 9.88
C GLY A 353 21.65 1.38 8.41
N SER A 354 22.15 2.29 7.57
CA SER A 354 23.07 1.90 6.49
C SER A 354 24.36 1.48 7.18
N ALA A 355 24.88 0.30 6.86
CA ALA A 355 26.10 -0.28 7.43
C ALA A 355 27.20 0.75 7.78
N PRO A 356 28.08 0.46 8.77
CA PRO A 356 29.28 1.28 9.05
C PRO A 356 30.00 1.63 7.74
N PRO A 357 30.79 2.73 7.68
CA PRO A 357 31.45 3.19 6.45
C PRO A 357 31.91 1.99 5.65
N ARG A 358 31.24 1.76 4.52
CA ARG A 358 31.20 0.48 3.81
C ARG A 358 32.60 -0.07 3.68
N ASP A 359 32.96 -1.02 4.55
CA ASP A 359 34.03 -1.94 4.20
C ASP A 359 33.54 -2.57 2.91
N ILE A 360 34.32 -2.38 1.84
CA ILE A 360 34.08 -3.02 0.54
C ILE A 360 33.76 -4.47 0.88
N VAL A 361 32.52 -4.89 0.63
CA VAL A 361 32.13 -6.27 0.88
C VAL A 361 33.00 -7.08 -0.07
N ALA A 362 34.06 -7.65 0.48
CA ALA A 362 35.04 -8.37 -0.32
C ALA A 362 34.42 -9.71 -0.71
N ALA A 363 34.49 -10.02 -2.01
CA ALA A 363 34.28 -11.35 -2.52
C ALA A 363 35.06 -12.37 -1.66
N ASP A 364 34.45 -13.51 -1.35
CA ASP A 364 35.13 -14.57 -0.62
C ASP A 364 36.11 -15.27 -1.57
N PRO A 365 37.43 -15.11 -1.41
CA PRO A 365 38.40 -15.64 -2.36
C PRO A 365 38.39 -17.18 -2.46
N SER A 366 37.73 -17.89 -1.53
CA SER A 366 37.59 -19.34 -1.58
C SER A 366 36.47 -19.83 -2.51
N LYS A 367 35.60 -18.93 -2.99
CA LYS A 367 34.41 -19.28 -3.79
C LYS A 367 34.63 -19.07 -5.29
N PRO A 368 33.98 -19.88 -6.15
CA PRO A 368 34.14 -19.77 -7.59
C PRO A 368 33.63 -18.43 -8.13
N MET A 369 34.24 -17.95 -9.21
CA MET A 369 33.79 -16.75 -9.92
C MET A 369 32.73 -17.14 -10.95
N LEU A 370 31.61 -16.42 -10.97
CA LEU A 370 30.56 -16.58 -11.97
C LEU A 370 31.05 -16.17 -13.35
N SER A 371 30.74 -16.99 -14.34
CA SER A 371 30.99 -16.67 -15.74
C SER A 371 29.91 -15.73 -16.30
N ASP A 372 30.21 -15.05 -17.42
CA ASP A 372 29.23 -14.20 -18.13
C ASP A 372 27.99 -15.00 -18.63
N ASP A 373 28.10 -16.32 -18.74
CA ASP A 373 26.99 -17.20 -19.09
C ASP A 373 26.11 -17.56 -17.88
N ASP A 374 26.67 -17.52 -16.66
CA ASP A 374 25.95 -17.80 -15.42
C ASP A 374 25.20 -16.57 -14.90
N ILE A 375 25.76 -15.37 -15.09
CA ILE A 375 25.14 -14.11 -14.67
C ILE A 375 25.14 -13.09 -15.80
N PHE A 376 23.97 -12.63 -16.20
CA PHE A 376 23.82 -11.63 -17.26
C PHE A 376 22.69 -10.66 -16.95
N PHE A 377 22.78 -9.44 -17.50
CA PHE A 377 21.71 -8.45 -17.41
C PHE A 377 20.92 -8.41 -18.73
N GLY A 378 19.59 -8.41 -18.63
CA GLY A 378 18.71 -8.51 -19.78
C GLY A 378 17.31 -8.83 -19.34
N ASN A 379 16.31 -8.29 -20.04
CA ASN A 379 14.91 -8.51 -19.72
C ASN A 379 14.27 -9.62 -20.57
N ASP A 380 15.00 -10.20 -21.50
CA ASP A 380 14.55 -11.32 -22.33
C ASP A 380 14.62 -12.64 -21.55
N ILE A 381 13.57 -13.45 -21.65
CA ILE A 381 13.61 -14.84 -21.18
C ILE A 381 14.05 -15.68 -22.38
N ARG A 382 15.24 -16.29 -22.28
CA ARG A 382 15.81 -17.12 -23.36
C ARG A 382 14.80 -18.20 -23.76
N GLY A 383 14.60 -18.40 -25.06
CA GLY A 383 13.71 -19.43 -25.59
C GLY A 383 12.20 -19.13 -25.52
N MET A 384 11.78 -18.03 -24.91
CA MET A 384 10.35 -17.68 -24.81
C MET A 384 9.93 -16.70 -25.93
N VAL A 385 8.93 -17.11 -26.72
CA VAL A 385 8.23 -16.23 -27.66
C VAL A 385 6.73 -16.44 -27.44
N THR A 386 6.07 -15.43 -26.87
CA THR A 386 4.63 -15.45 -26.57
C THR A 386 3.99 -14.09 -26.83
N GLY A 387 2.67 -14.08 -27.03
CA GLY A 387 1.90 -12.89 -27.34
C GLY A 387 0.87 -12.58 -26.26
N LYS A 388 0.43 -11.33 -26.18
CA LYS A 388 -0.59 -10.90 -25.20
C LYS A 388 -1.82 -11.81 -25.15
N ASN A 389 -2.26 -12.33 -26.31
CA ASN A 389 -3.48 -13.13 -26.42
C ASN A 389 -3.31 -14.58 -25.93
N THR A 390 -2.08 -15.05 -25.74
CA THR A 390 -1.77 -16.42 -25.30
C THR A 390 -1.30 -16.46 -23.85
N ILE A 391 -1.24 -15.31 -23.17
CA ILE A 391 -0.90 -15.23 -21.75
C ILE A 391 -2.11 -15.66 -20.91
N PRO A 392 -1.94 -16.65 -20.01
CA PRO A 392 -2.97 -17.02 -19.05
C PRO A 392 -3.31 -15.86 -18.12
N GLY A 393 -4.56 -15.77 -17.64
CA GLY A 393 -4.97 -14.74 -16.67
C GLY A 393 -4.28 -14.82 -15.30
N THR A 394 -3.39 -15.79 -15.10
CA THR A 394 -2.59 -15.98 -13.88
C THR A 394 -1.29 -15.18 -13.86
N ILE A 395 -0.91 -14.53 -14.97
CA ILE A 395 0.26 -13.66 -15.06
C ILE A 395 -0.08 -12.34 -15.78
N GLU A 396 0.44 -11.23 -15.27
CA GLU A 396 0.13 -9.90 -15.78
C GLU A 396 0.91 -9.57 -17.05
N ALA A 397 0.24 -8.86 -17.98
CA ALA A 397 0.86 -8.28 -19.16
C ALA A 397 0.85 -6.75 -19.08
N ILE A 398 2.01 -6.16 -18.78
CA ILE A 398 2.19 -4.72 -18.62
C ILE A 398 2.49 -4.07 -19.98
N LYS A 399 1.72 -3.06 -20.37
CA LYS A 399 1.96 -2.28 -21.59
C LYS A 399 2.76 -1.01 -21.27
N LYS A 400 3.93 -0.85 -21.90
CA LYS A 400 4.74 0.39 -21.83
C LYS A 400 5.11 0.83 -23.24
N GLY A 401 4.59 1.99 -23.64
CA GLY A 401 4.66 2.45 -25.03
C GLY A 401 3.96 1.46 -25.96
N ASP A 402 4.65 1.04 -27.02
CA ASP A 402 4.14 0.10 -28.03
C ASP A 402 4.49 -1.37 -27.76
N ARG A 403 5.04 -1.69 -26.58
CA ARG A 403 5.50 -3.04 -26.23
C ARG A 403 4.80 -3.57 -24.97
N TYR A 404 4.69 -4.90 -24.90
CA TYR A 404 4.20 -5.63 -23.73
C TYR A 404 5.35 -6.34 -23.01
N PHE A 405 5.26 -6.38 -21.69
CA PHE A 405 6.20 -7.03 -20.78
C PHE A 405 5.43 -7.93 -19.79
N LEU A 406 6.08 -8.97 -19.25
CA LEU A 406 5.53 -9.77 -18.16
C LEU A 406 5.66 -9.01 -16.82
N GLY A 407 4.56 -8.98 -16.07
CA GLY A 407 4.51 -8.52 -14.68
C GLY A 407 4.39 -9.71 -13.71
N ASP A 408 3.75 -9.47 -12.56
CA ASP A 408 3.59 -10.47 -11.51
C ASP A 408 2.63 -11.61 -11.92
N GLY A 409 2.91 -12.81 -11.43
CA GLY A 409 2.09 -14.01 -11.56
C GLY A 409 2.87 -15.30 -11.82
N ASP A 410 2.16 -16.40 -12.05
CA ASP A 410 2.70 -17.74 -12.34
C ASP A 410 2.06 -18.29 -13.61
N ALA A 411 2.88 -18.67 -14.58
CA ALA A 411 2.40 -19.27 -15.81
C ALA A 411 3.42 -20.23 -16.42
N VAL A 412 2.89 -21.26 -17.10
CA VAL A 412 3.69 -22.17 -17.93
C VAL A 412 3.40 -21.85 -19.39
N PHE A 413 4.47 -21.60 -20.14
CA PHE A 413 4.43 -21.28 -21.56
C PHE A 413 4.95 -22.45 -22.38
N MET A 414 4.23 -22.77 -23.46
CA MET A 414 4.69 -23.71 -24.47
C MET A 414 5.37 -22.96 -25.62
N PRO A 415 6.53 -23.42 -26.12
CA PRO A 415 7.21 -22.85 -27.27
C PRO A 415 6.37 -23.11 -28.54
N GLY A 416 6.32 -22.13 -29.42
CA GLY A 416 5.72 -22.29 -30.75
C GLY A 416 4.79 -21.16 -31.19
N ASP A 417 4.37 -20.31 -30.26
CA ASP A 417 3.58 -19.13 -30.62
C ASP A 417 4.44 -18.07 -31.31
N ARG A 418 3.95 -17.54 -32.43
CA ARG A 418 4.63 -16.48 -33.21
C ARG A 418 3.67 -15.30 -33.38
N PRO A 419 3.39 -14.56 -32.30
CA PRO A 419 2.51 -13.41 -32.35
C PRO A 419 3.10 -12.31 -33.25
N SER A 420 2.22 -11.46 -33.77
CA SER A 420 2.62 -10.26 -34.48
C SER A 420 3.46 -9.36 -33.55
N ARG A 421 4.47 -8.66 -34.11
CA ARG A 421 5.37 -7.75 -33.37
C ARG A 421 4.69 -6.85 -32.32
N PRO A 422 3.53 -6.19 -32.59
CA PRO A 422 2.88 -5.32 -31.61
C PRO A 422 2.21 -6.06 -30.45
N LEU A 423 1.90 -7.36 -30.60
CA LEU A 423 1.32 -8.19 -29.55
C LEU A 423 2.35 -9.04 -28.83
N ARG A 424 3.60 -9.05 -29.30
CA ARG A 424 4.68 -9.86 -28.75
C ARG A 424 5.13 -9.31 -27.39
N ILE A 425 5.27 -10.23 -26.44
CA ILE A 425 5.92 -9.94 -25.16
C ILE A 425 7.43 -9.82 -25.42
N THR A 426 7.97 -8.67 -25.04
CA THR A 426 9.38 -8.33 -25.27
C THR A 426 10.28 -8.93 -24.19
N GLY A 427 9.76 -9.14 -22.99
CA GLY A 427 10.52 -9.63 -21.85
C GLY A 427 9.78 -9.40 -20.54
N VAL A 428 10.50 -9.54 -19.43
CA VAL A 428 10.04 -9.15 -18.09
C VAL A 428 10.09 -7.63 -17.95
N TYR A 429 9.17 -7.07 -17.19
CA TYR A 429 9.12 -5.65 -16.94
C TYR A 429 10.29 -5.20 -16.03
N GLU A 430 10.95 -4.12 -16.42
CA GLU A 430 12.04 -3.47 -15.68
C GLU A 430 11.55 -2.12 -15.16
N PRO A 431 11.44 -1.94 -13.83
CA PRO A 431 11.15 -0.66 -13.21
C PRO A 431 12.21 0.40 -13.53
N THR A 432 11.80 1.67 -13.48
CA THR A 432 12.71 2.78 -13.82
C THR A 432 13.86 2.88 -12.81
N GLY A 433 15.10 2.97 -13.30
CA GLY A 433 16.30 3.01 -12.45
C GLY A 433 16.81 1.64 -12.00
N THR A 434 16.21 0.55 -12.50
CA THR A 434 16.67 -0.83 -12.28
C THR A 434 16.90 -1.56 -13.60
N ARG A 435 17.71 -2.62 -13.54
CA ARG A 435 17.88 -3.60 -14.62
C ARG A 435 17.59 -4.99 -14.10
N LEU A 436 17.05 -5.83 -14.97
CA LEU A 436 16.89 -7.24 -14.66
C LEU A 436 18.25 -7.93 -14.78
N VAL A 437 18.66 -8.56 -13.68
CA VAL A 437 19.82 -9.45 -13.64
C VAL A 437 19.30 -10.88 -13.50
N GLN A 438 19.80 -11.76 -14.34
CA GLN A 438 19.44 -13.16 -14.37
C GLN A 438 20.65 -13.97 -13.92
N LEU A 439 20.43 -14.88 -12.96
CA LEU A 439 21.46 -15.77 -12.42
C LEU A 439 21.03 -17.22 -12.61
N ASN A 440 21.85 -18.00 -13.30
CA ASN A 440 21.65 -19.43 -13.45
C ASN A 440 22.01 -20.16 -12.15
N VAL A 441 21.03 -20.83 -11.55
CA VAL A 441 21.18 -21.64 -10.33
C VAL A 441 20.79 -23.10 -10.57
N SER A 442 20.82 -23.54 -11.83
CA SER A 442 20.52 -24.92 -12.22
C SER A 442 21.46 -25.91 -11.55
N ARG A 443 21.05 -27.18 -11.52
CA ARG A 443 21.88 -28.25 -11.00
C ARG A 443 23.21 -28.34 -11.78
N ASN A 444 24.33 -28.44 -11.07
CA ASN A 444 25.70 -28.39 -11.60
C ASN A 444 26.17 -27.02 -12.14
N ALA A 445 25.40 -25.94 -11.98
CA ALA A 445 25.89 -24.59 -12.27
C ALA A 445 26.85 -24.09 -11.18
N THR A 446 27.60 -23.04 -11.49
CA THR A 446 28.53 -22.39 -10.55
C THR A 446 27.82 -21.89 -9.28
N ALA A 447 26.56 -21.47 -9.39
CA ALA A 447 25.70 -21.05 -8.29
C ALA A 447 24.59 -22.06 -7.97
N ASP A 448 24.87 -23.37 -8.00
CA ASP A 448 23.89 -24.40 -7.70
C ASP A 448 23.38 -24.30 -6.24
N VAL A 449 22.09 -23.99 -6.10
CA VAL A 449 21.38 -23.92 -4.80
C VAL A 449 20.57 -25.18 -4.50
N ASN A 450 20.64 -26.20 -5.37
CA ASN A 450 19.90 -27.46 -5.28
C ASN A 450 20.77 -28.64 -4.81
N ASP A 451 22.04 -28.40 -4.47
CA ASP A 451 22.88 -29.41 -3.85
C ASP A 451 22.31 -29.81 -2.46
N PRO A 452 21.92 -31.08 -2.24
CA PRO A 452 21.38 -31.54 -0.97
C PRO A 452 22.31 -31.29 0.23
N ALA A 453 23.63 -31.36 0.04
CA ALA A 453 24.60 -31.11 1.11
C ALA A 453 24.59 -29.63 1.52
N PHE A 454 24.46 -28.73 0.53
CA PHE A 454 24.37 -27.29 0.72
C PHE A 454 23.06 -26.86 1.38
N ARG A 455 21.93 -27.48 1.00
CA ARG A 455 20.63 -27.22 1.67
C ARG A 455 20.60 -27.71 3.10
N GLN A 456 21.19 -28.87 3.37
CA GLN A 456 21.29 -29.41 4.74
C GLN A 456 22.14 -28.54 5.67
N SER A 457 23.17 -27.85 5.17
CA SER A 457 24.03 -27.01 6.01
C SER A 457 23.41 -25.65 6.34
N LEU A 458 22.65 -25.05 5.42
CA LEU A 458 22.06 -23.72 5.58
C LEU A 458 20.62 -23.73 6.13
N GLY A 459 19.91 -24.85 5.97
CA GLY A 459 18.47 -24.95 6.20
C GLY A 459 17.66 -24.41 5.02
N ASP A 460 16.46 -24.94 4.83
CA ASP A 460 15.59 -24.58 3.70
C ASP A 460 15.06 -23.13 3.79
N ASP A 461 15.08 -22.53 4.99
CA ASP A 461 14.69 -21.13 5.25
C ASP A 461 15.75 -20.11 4.79
N ALA A 462 16.90 -20.56 4.26
CA ALA A 462 17.98 -19.67 3.89
C ALA A 462 17.63 -18.81 2.66
N ARG A 463 17.91 -17.50 2.74
CA ARG A 463 17.47 -16.54 1.73
C ARG A 463 18.50 -16.34 0.61
N PRO A 464 18.15 -16.57 -0.67
CA PRO A 464 19.03 -16.22 -1.79
C PRO A 464 19.11 -14.70 -2.01
N MET A 465 20.30 -14.16 -2.25
CA MET A 465 20.51 -12.72 -2.49
C MET A 465 21.76 -12.42 -3.31
N LEU A 466 21.67 -11.43 -4.21
CA LEU A 466 22.83 -10.78 -4.81
C LEU A 466 23.34 -9.67 -3.89
N VAL A 467 24.64 -9.47 -3.87
CA VAL A 467 25.29 -8.42 -3.09
C VAL A 467 26.13 -7.53 -4.00
N ASP A 468 25.97 -6.22 -3.89
CA ASP A 468 26.80 -5.26 -4.61
C ASP A 468 28.05 -4.82 -3.83
N SER A 469 28.94 -4.08 -4.49
CA SER A 469 30.17 -3.53 -3.93
C SER A 469 29.93 -2.56 -2.77
N GLU A 470 28.70 -2.10 -2.66
CA GLU A 470 28.21 -1.19 -1.65
C GLU A 470 27.55 -1.93 -0.46
N GLY A 471 27.49 -3.26 -0.50
CA GLY A 471 26.87 -4.10 0.52
C GLY A 471 25.33 -4.08 0.51
N ASN A 472 24.70 -3.52 -0.51
CA ASN A 472 23.25 -3.64 -0.68
C ASN A 472 22.92 -5.05 -1.17
N THR A 473 21.85 -5.62 -0.63
CA THR A 473 21.38 -6.97 -0.96
C THR A 473 20.11 -6.91 -1.82
N TYR A 474 20.03 -7.76 -2.84
CA TYR A 474 18.89 -7.88 -3.75
C TYR A 474 18.40 -9.33 -3.76
N SER A 475 17.15 -9.58 -3.39
CA SER A 475 16.55 -10.93 -3.45
C SER A 475 15.81 -11.12 -4.77
N PRO A 476 15.55 -12.37 -5.15
CA PRO A 476 14.95 -12.67 -6.43
C PRO A 476 13.51 -12.17 -6.43
N ILE A 477 13.11 -11.50 -7.51
CA ILE A 477 11.70 -11.17 -7.75
C ILE A 477 10.91 -12.38 -8.27
N GLY A 478 11.60 -13.46 -8.63
CA GLY A 478 11.00 -14.57 -9.34
C GLY A 478 12.04 -15.50 -9.95
N PHE A 479 11.56 -16.50 -10.67
CA PHE A 479 12.39 -17.44 -11.42
C PHE A 479 11.75 -17.79 -12.77
N HIS A 480 12.56 -18.24 -13.71
CA HIS A 480 12.06 -19.00 -14.84
C HIS A 480 12.76 -20.36 -14.92
N GLU A 481 11.98 -21.38 -15.20
CA GLU A 481 12.43 -22.76 -15.33
C GLU A 481 12.15 -23.27 -16.75
N MET A 482 13.18 -23.79 -17.43
CA MET A 482 13.00 -24.53 -18.68
C MET A 482 12.96 -26.02 -18.40
N ILE A 483 11.84 -26.66 -18.75
CA ILE A 483 11.62 -28.07 -18.50
C ILE A 483 11.98 -28.87 -19.76
N GLY A 484 12.78 -29.94 -19.60
CA GLY A 484 13.01 -30.95 -20.64
C GLY A 484 14.18 -30.69 -21.62
N GLY A 485 15.26 -30.03 -21.19
CA GLY A 485 16.57 -30.03 -21.88
C GLY A 485 16.63 -29.37 -23.26
N SER A 486 15.57 -28.68 -23.68
CA SER A 486 15.51 -27.92 -24.96
C SER A 486 14.41 -26.85 -24.98
N GLY A 487 13.93 -26.42 -23.80
CA GLY A 487 12.92 -25.35 -23.69
C GLY A 487 11.52 -25.77 -24.15
N ARG A 488 11.12 -27.04 -23.94
CA ARG A 488 9.80 -27.56 -24.32
C ARG A 488 8.66 -26.93 -23.53
N GLU A 489 8.91 -26.50 -22.31
CA GLU A 489 7.99 -25.72 -21.50
C GLU A 489 8.83 -24.73 -20.67
N VAL A 490 8.36 -23.49 -20.57
CA VAL A 490 8.99 -22.44 -19.77
C VAL A 490 8.01 -22.03 -18.69
N ARG A 491 8.29 -22.36 -17.43
CA ARG A 491 7.54 -21.83 -16.30
C ARG A 491 8.15 -20.49 -15.89
N VAL A 492 7.33 -19.48 -15.70
CA VAL A 492 7.73 -18.16 -15.22
C VAL A 492 6.91 -17.83 -14.00
N TYR A 493 7.61 -17.57 -12.89
CA TYR A 493 7.04 -17.09 -11.65
C TYR A 493 7.65 -15.73 -11.32
N ILE A 494 6.82 -14.72 -11.14
CA ILE A 494 7.24 -13.36 -10.78
C ILE A 494 6.33 -12.86 -9.65
N ASN A 495 6.94 -12.40 -8.57
CA ASN A 495 6.28 -11.72 -7.47
C ASN A 495 7.18 -10.59 -6.96
N SER A 496 7.00 -9.41 -7.54
CA SER A 496 7.77 -8.21 -7.21
C SER A 496 7.56 -7.73 -5.76
N SER A 497 6.39 -8.03 -5.18
CA SER A 497 5.95 -7.50 -3.88
C SER A 497 6.42 -8.33 -2.69
N ASP A 498 6.32 -9.67 -2.76
CA ASP A 498 6.73 -10.54 -1.65
C ASP A 498 8.18 -11.04 -1.81
N ARG A 499 8.68 -11.10 -3.07
CA ARG A 499 9.98 -11.63 -3.49
C ARG A 499 10.23 -13.07 -2.98
N ILE A 500 11.24 -13.74 -3.49
CA ILE A 500 11.61 -15.08 -3.01
C ILE A 500 12.42 -14.93 -1.72
N ARG A 501 11.95 -15.53 -0.62
CA ARG A 501 12.54 -15.35 0.73
C ARG A 501 13.32 -16.54 1.24
N SER A 502 13.11 -17.73 0.66
CA SER A 502 13.70 -18.98 1.13
C SER A 502 13.92 -19.94 -0.05
N LEU A 503 14.70 -21.00 0.19
CA LEU A 503 15.01 -22.00 -0.85
C LEU A 503 13.86 -22.97 -1.11
N ASP A 504 12.93 -23.14 -0.16
CA ASP A 504 11.74 -23.99 -0.29
C ASP A 504 10.71 -23.45 -1.31
N GLU A 505 10.71 -22.14 -1.53
CA GLU A 505 9.89 -21.47 -2.55
C GLU A 505 10.38 -21.76 -3.99
N LEU A 506 11.59 -22.32 -4.14
CA LEU A 506 12.15 -22.67 -5.46
C LEU A 506 11.66 -24.05 -5.93
N PRO A 507 11.43 -24.23 -7.25
CA PRO A 507 11.00 -25.50 -7.79
C PRO A 507 12.09 -26.57 -7.63
N ALA A 508 11.67 -27.77 -7.22
CA ALA A 508 12.57 -28.91 -7.09
C ALA A 508 13.16 -29.30 -8.46
N GLN A 509 14.49 -29.31 -8.56
CA GLN A 509 15.19 -29.68 -9.78
C GLN A 509 15.43 -31.20 -9.87
N PRO A 510 15.22 -31.83 -11.05
CA PRO A 510 15.48 -33.24 -11.24
C PRO A 510 16.97 -33.57 -11.08
N SER A 511 17.28 -34.78 -10.61
CA SER A 511 18.66 -35.23 -10.40
C SER A 511 19.50 -35.33 -11.67
N SER A 512 18.83 -35.45 -12.82
CA SER A 512 19.44 -35.47 -14.13
C SER A 512 19.99 -34.11 -14.58
N GLY A 513 19.64 -33.00 -13.93
CA GLY A 513 20.06 -31.65 -14.34
C GLY A 513 19.54 -31.21 -15.71
N VAL A 514 18.47 -31.85 -16.20
CA VAL A 514 17.88 -31.60 -17.52
C VAL A 514 17.09 -30.29 -17.57
N ASN A 515 16.68 -29.77 -16.42
CA ASN A 515 15.99 -28.49 -16.31
C ASN A 515 17.00 -27.37 -16.00
N THR A 516 16.74 -26.19 -16.54
CA THR A 516 17.51 -24.98 -16.22
C THR A 516 16.65 -24.05 -15.36
N LEU A 517 17.18 -23.62 -14.22
CA LEU A 517 16.52 -22.71 -13.30
C LEU A 517 17.31 -21.41 -13.20
N THR A 518 16.67 -20.31 -13.52
CA THR A 518 17.28 -18.98 -13.50
C THR A 518 16.50 -18.07 -12.55
N LEU A 519 17.20 -17.49 -11.58
CA LEU A 519 16.65 -16.48 -10.69
C LEU A 519 16.72 -15.10 -11.35
N MET A 520 15.69 -14.29 -11.11
CA MET A 520 15.59 -12.94 -11.66
C MET A 520 15.65 -11.92 -10.53
N PHE A 521 16.43 -10.86 -10.70
CA PHE A 521 16.65 -9.80 -9.71
C PHE A 521 16.47 -8.43 -10.35
N HIS A 522 15.81 -7.50 -9.65
CA HIS A 522 15.88 -6.08 -10.00
C HIS A 522 17.05 -5.43 -9.28
N VAL A 523 18.11 -5.09 -10.01
CA VAL A 523 19.31 -4.48 -9.46
C VAL A 523 19.38 -3.01 -9.87
N THR A 524 19.84 -2.14 -8.97
CA THR A 524 19.98 -0.71 -9.23
C THR A 524 20.94 -0.46 -10.39
N GLU A 525 20.58 0.45 -11.30
CA GLU A 525 21.48 0.86 -12.39
C GLU A 525 22.79 1.45 -11.85
N GLY A 526 23.93 1.09 -12.43
CA GLY A 526 25.25 1.56 -12.01
C GLY A 526 25.84 0.80 -10.82
N ALA A 527 25.13 -0.13 -10.21
CA ALA A 527 25.67 -1.00 -9.16
C ALA A 527 26.64 -2.04 -9.75
N THR A 528 27.69 -2.36 -8.99
CA THR A 528 28.61 -3.45 -9.32
C THR A 528 28.33 -4.64 -8.42
N ILE A 529 27.86 -5.76 -8.99
CA ILE A 529 27.56 -6.98 -8.24
C ILE A 529 28.86 -7.71 -7.94
N VAL A 530 29.09 -7.98 -6.65
CA VAL A 530 30.30 -8.66 -6.14
C VAL A 530 30.09 -10.15 -5.92
N GLY A 531 28.85 -10.61 -5.78
CA GLY A 531 28.57 -12.04 -5.76
C GLY A 531 27.16 -12.39 -5.31
N PHE A 532 26.96 -13.69 -5.15
CA PHE A 532 25.71 -14.33 -4.75
C PHE A 532 25.87 -15.03 -3.40
N ARG A 533 24.94 -14.74 -2.48
CA ARG A 533 24.88 -15.30 -1.13
C ARG A 533 23.57 -16.01 -0.90
N VAL A 534 23.59 -17.00 -0.01
CA VAL A 534 22.40 -17.65 0.52
C VAL A 534 22.50 -17.62 2.04
N GLY A 535 21.58 -16.91 2.69
CA GLY A 535 21.67 -16.61 4.11
C GLY A 535 22.96 -15.84 4.44
N SER A 536 23.79 -16.40 5.31
CA SER A 536 25.09 -15.83 5.68
C SER A 536 26.26 -16.28 4.82
N GLU A 537 26.11 -17.28 3.94
CA GLU A 537 27.22 -17.88 3.19
C GLU A 537 27.33 -17.35 1.76
N TRP A 538 28.57 -17.28 1.26
CA TRP A 538 28.86 -17.02 -0.15
C TRP A 538 28.77 -18.30 -0.96
N VAL A 539 28.05 -18.24 -2.08
CA VAL A 539 27.95 -19.35 -3.03
C VAL A 539 28.95 -19.14 -4.17
N ALA A 540 28.94 -17.93 -4.75
CA ALA A 540 29.83 -17.57 -5.84
C ALA A 540 30.13 -16.07 -5.84
N ASN A 541 31.26 -15.70 -6.41
CA ASN A 541 31.66 -14.31 -6.62
C ASN A 541 31.23 -13.83 -8.01
N ALA A 542 31.08 -12.53 -8.18
CA ALA A 542 30.76 -11.89 -9.44
C ALA A 542 31.56 -10.58 -9.59
N ASN A 543 31.67 -10.09 -10.81
CA ASN A 543 32.15 -8.74 -11.09
C ASN A 543 31.33 -8.16 -12.25
N LEU A 544 30.03 -7.95 -12.00
CA LEU A 544 29.10 -7.50 -13.03
C LEU A 544 28.71 -6.04 -12.79
N LEU A 545 29.13 -5.15 -13.70
CA LEU A 545 28.68 -3.75 -13.71
C LEU A 545 27.33 -3.65 -14.42
N VAL A 546 26.29 -3.27 -13.67
CA VAL A 546 24.94 -3.08 -14.20
C VAL A 546 24.87 -1.76 -14.95
N LYS A 547 24.97 -1.79 -16.28
CA LYS A 547 24.97 -0.58 -17.10
C LYS A 547 23.57 0.06 -17.15
N PRO A 548 23.46 1.41 -17.12
CA PRO A 548 22.19 2.11 -17.33
C PRO A 548 21.54 1.71 -18.66
N LYS A 549 20.21 1.80 -18.73
CA LYS A 549 19.49 1.62 -20.00
C LYS A 549 19.81 2.78 -20.94
N GLY A 550 20.47 2.46 -22.05
CA GLY A 550 20.81 3.42 -23.11
C GLY A 550 19.64 3.76 -24.03
#